data_AF-U4LL71-F1
#
_entry.id   AF-U4LL71-F1
#
_cell.length_a   1.000
_cell.length_b   1.000
_cell.length_c   1.000
_cell.angle_alpha   90.00
_cell.angle_beta   90.00
_cell.angle_gamma   90.00
#
_symmetry.space_group_name_H-M   'P 1'
#
loop_
_entity.id
_entity.type
_entity.pdbx_description
1 polymer ?
#
loop_
_entity_poly.entity_id
_entity_poly.type
_entity_poly.pdbx_seq_one_letter_code
_entity_poly.pdbx_strand_id
1 'polypeptide(L)'
;MAEKTYAGPIKSVRVDALVVLKICKHASSAHPQTVTGQLLGMDVDGELQITNSFPFPTVDTPAQDDKHDKENASSGNVAPRSKVNAYYQQEMVRCLRDMNVDASSAGWYQSASLGNFLNASFIENQYHYQSQHNERTVALVHDTARSTAGALSLRAFRLTPAFMAAQKEGKFTIESLQKHNLTYKDMLVELPLTIYNSHLLTSLLHQLDSPTPAPLNALSLSQPMPLAPNFDALDLSIDQYLEKNCDLLLESIETHYSEVNNQQYYQRQLAREQTKIAGWQAKRKSENALRASAKQPLLPEDEWQRLFKLPQEPSRLETLLNSRQIEQYSKQIDGFTASVSAKMFAVNQGLPRTEL
;
A
#
# COMPACT_ATOMS: atom_id res chain seq x y z
N MET A 1 11.71 -33.83 -13.27
CA MET A 1 12.28 -32.58 -13.84
C MET A 1 12.56 -31.68 -12.67
N ALA A 2 13.82 -31.28 -12.46
CA ALA A 2 14.21 -30.45 -11.33
C ALA A 2 13.57 -29.07 -11.46
N GLU A 3 12.84 -28.68 -10.42
CA GLU A 3 12.27 -27.35 -10.23
C GLU A 3 13.43 -26.36 -10.15
N LYS A 4 13.69 -25.62 -11.25
CA LYS A 4 14.64 -24.51 -11.25
C LYS A 4 14.08 -23.45 -10.30
N THR A 5 14.57 -23.43 -9.07
CA THR A 5 14.31 -22.37 -8.12
C THR A 5 15.02 -21.12 -8.63
N TYR A 6 14.27 -20.20 -9.24
CA TYR A 6 14.77 -18.92 -9.73
C TYR A 6 15.31 -18.10 -8.54
N ALA A 7 16.63 -18.03 -8.39
CA ALA A 7 17.30 -17.60 -7.17
C ALA A 7 17.57 -16.08 -7.05
N GLY A 8 17.03 -15.24 -7.95
CA GLY A 8 17.24 -13.77 -7.91
C GLY A 8 15.96 -12.99 -7.61
N PRO A 9 15.98 -11.82 -6.94
CA PRO A 9 14.79 -11.08 -6.53
C PRO A 9 13.89 -10.71 -7.72
N ILE A 10 12.58 -10.54 -7.49
CA ILE A 10 11.64 -10.10 -8.53
C ILE A 10 12.08 -8.73 -9.05
N LYS A 11 12.29 -8.62 -10.36
CA LYS A 11 12.74 -7.39 -11.03
C LYS A 11 11.60 -6.62 -11.66
N SER A 12 10.59 -7.32 -12.16
CA SER A 12 9.45 -6.74 -12.87
C SER A 12 8.20 -7.58 -12.68
N VAL A 13 7.06 -6.95 -12.95
CA VAL A 13 5.74 -7.59 -12.88
C VAL A 13 5.08 -7.45 -14.25
N ARG A 14 4.61 -8.58 -14.77
CA ARG A 14 3.81 -8.65 -15.99
C ARG A 14 2.39 -9.01 -15.60
N VAL A 15 1.42 -8.21 -16.02
CA VAL A 15 0.01 -8.43 -15.70
C VAL A 15 -0.77 -8.63 -16.99
N ASP A 16 -1.52 -9.73 -17.07
CA ASP A 16 -2.42 -9.96 -18.20
C ASP A 16 -3.57 -8.94 -18.18
N ALA A 17 -3.95 -8.44 -19.36
CA ALA A 17 -5.05 -7.45 -19.45
C ALA A 17 -6.38 -7.95 -18.87
N LEU A 18 -6.62 -9.27 -18.87
CA LEU A 18 -7.81 -9.86 -18.22
C LEU A 18 -7.83 -9.56 -16.72
N VAL A 19 -6.67 -9.64 -16.05
CA VAL A 19 -6.54 -9.34 -14.62
C VAL A 19 -6.82 -7.87 -14.36
N VAL A 20 -6.27 -6.98 -15.19
CA VAL A 20 -6.53 -5.53 -15.12
C VAL A 20 -8.03 -5.25 -15.24
N LEU A 21 -8.70 -5.82 -16.25
CA LEU A 21 -10.14 -5.64 -16.45
C LEU A 21 -10.97 -6.16 -15.26
N LYS A 22 -10.61 -7.31 -14.69
CA LYS A 22 -11.27 -7.85 -13.49
C LYS A 22 -11.14 -6.91 -12.29
N ILE A 23 -9.93 -6.38 -12.05
CA ILE A 23 -9.67 -5.45 -10.95
C ILE A 23 -10.44 -4.15 -11.16
N CYS A 24 -10.38 -3.57 -12.37
CA CYS A 24 -11.11 -2.34 -12.70
C CYS A 24 -12.62 -2.54 -12.53
N LYS A 25 -13.19 -3.63 -13.06
CA LYS A 25 -14.62 -3.94 -12.91
C LYS A 25 -15.02 -4.10 -11.44
N HIS A 26 -14.23 -4.81 -10.65
CA HIS A 26 -14.50 -5.01 -9.23
C HIS A 26 -14.49 -3.68 -8.49
N ALA A 27 -13.45 -2.87 -8.69
CA ALA A 27 -13.29 -1.59 -8.04
C ALA A 27 -14.35 -0.56 -8.46
N SER A 28 -14.76 -0.54 -9.73
CA SER A 28 -15.84 0.34 -10.20
C SER A 28 -17.21 -0.09 -9.67
N SER A 29 -17.48 -1.39 -9.58
CA SER A 29 -18.78 -1.90 -9.10
C SER A 29 -19.02 -1.68 -7.60
N ALA A 30 -17.94 -1.62 -6.82
CA ALA A 30 -17.99 -1.49 -5.37
C ALA A 30 -17.70 -0.06 -4.88
N HIS A 31 -17.45 0.90 -5.79
CA HIS A 31 -17.17 2.28 -5.43
C HIS A 31 -18.31 2.88 -4.57
N PRO A 32 -18.02 3.56 -3.44
CA PRO A 32 -16.71 4.06 -2.98
C PRO A 32 -15.94 3.12 -2.04
N GLN A 33 -16.39 1.88 -1.83
CA GLN A 33 -15.69 0.95 -0.95
C GLN A 33 -14.36 0.49 -1.54
N THR A 34 -13.37 0.36 -0.66
CA THR A 34 -12.12 -0.34 -1.01
C THR A 34 -12.47 -1.78 -1.34
N VAL A 35 -11.76 -2.41 -2.28
CA VAL A 35 -11.91 -3.83 -2.59
C VAL A 35 -10.58 -4.51 -2.52
N THR A 36 -10.58 -5.79 -2.17
CA THR A 36 -9.37 -6.60 -2.16
C THR A 36 -9.61 -7.94 -2.84
N GLY A 37 -8.54 -8.58 -3.31
CA GLY A 37 -8.63 -9.90 -3.89
C GLY A 37 -7.28 -10.55 -4.08
N GLN A 38 -7.31 -11.81 -4.51
CA GLN A 38 -6.15 -12.64 -4.70
C GLN A 38 -5.62 -12.51 -6.13
N LEU A 39 -4.29 -12.53 -6.26
CA LEU A 39 -3.57 -12.61 -7.53
C LEU A 39 -2.96 -13.99 -7.69
N LEU A 40 -3.06 -14.50 -8.91
CA LEU A 40 -2.56 -15.80 -9.31
C LEU A 40 -1.58 -15.65 -10.46
N GLY A 41 -0.55 -16.49 -10.44
CA GLY A 41 0.50 -16.46 -11.44
C GLY A 41 1.78 -17.15 -10.99
N MET A 42 2.80 -17.02 -11.82
CA MET A 42 4.08 -17.70 -11.65
C MET A 42 5.27 -16.78 -11.94
N ASP A 43 6.39 -17.03 -11.26
CA ASP A 43 7.66 -16.35 -11.54
C ASP A 43 8.38 -17.06 -12.69
N VAL A 44 8.73 -16.30 -13.72
CA VAL A 44 9.49 -16.77 -14.87
C VAL A 44 10.73 -15.88 -14.99
N ASP A 45 11.91 -16.43 -14.68
CA ASP A 45 13.21 -15.75 -14.81
C ASP A 45 13.31 -14.38 -14.07
N GLY A 46 12.57 -14.21 -12.96
CA GLY A 46 12.58 -12.97 -12.16
C GLY A 46 11.55 -11.92 -12.62
N GLU A 47 10.69 -12.27 -13.57
CA GLU A 47 9.48 -11.54 -13.94
C GLU A 47 8.25 -12.29 -13.39
N LEU A 48 7.53 -11.65 -12.47
CA LEU A 48 6.30 -12.24 -11.93
C LEU A 48 5.17 -12.05 -12.92
N GLN A 49 4.70 -13.14 -13.52
CA GLN A 49 3.61 -13.16 -14.50
C GLN A 49 2.29 -13.43 -13.80
N ILE A 50 1.42 -12.42 -13.77
CA ILE A 50 0.11 -12.46 -13.13
C ILE A 50 -0.93 -12.72 -14.22
N THR A 51 -1.42 -13.96 -14.26
CA THR A 51 -2.30 -14.48 -15.31
C THR A 51 -3.77 -14.42 -14.93
N ASN A 52 -4.09 -14.48 -13.63
CA ASN A 52 -5.46 -14.46 -13.17
C ASN A 52 -5.65 -13.79 -11.79
N SER A 53 -6.88 -13.44 -11.48
CA SER A 53 -7.29 -12.87 -10.20
C SER A 53 -8.74 -13.21 -9.88
N PHE A 54 -9.06 -13.18 -8.59
CA PHE A 54 -10.43 -13.28 -8.09
C PHE A 54 -10.64 -12.37 -6.87
N PRO A 55 -11.85 -11.80 -6.71
CA PRO A 55 -12.17 -10.92 -5.58
C PRO A 55 -12.31 -11.70 -4.27
N PHE A 56 -11.94 -11.07 -3.15
CA PHE A 56 -12.35 -11.58 -1.85
C PHE A 56 -13.80 -11.16 -1.57
N PRO A 57 -14.58 -12.00 -0.87
CA PRO A 57 -15.94 -11.64 -0.48
C PRO A 57 -15.90 -10.47 0.51
N THR A 58 -16.76 -9.48 0.28
CA THR A 58 -17.06 -8.45 1.27
C THR A 58 -18.06 -9.02 2.27
N VAL A 59 -17.85 -8.76 3.56
CA VAL A 59 -18.86 -9.09 4.58
C VAL A 59 -19.65 -7.82 4.81
N ASP A 60 -20.89 -7.80 4.34
CA ASP A 60 -21.85 -6.78 4.75
C ASP A 60 -22.19 -7.05 6.21
N THR A 61 -21.44 -6.48 7.15
CA THR A 61 -21.89 -6.41 8.55
C THR A 61 -23.11 -5.48 8.58
N PRO A 62 -24.34 -5.98 8.84
CA PRO A 62 -25.44 -5.08 9.15
C PRO A 62 -25.06 -4.29 10.39
N ALA A 63 -25.32 -2.98 10.38
CA ALA A 63 -25.08 -2.09 11.50
C ALA A 63 -25.85 -2.58 12.74
N GLN A 64 -25.21 -3.41 13.56
CA GLN A 64 -25.74 -3.84 14.84
C GLN A 64 -24.96 -3.18 15.97
N ASP A 65 -25.74 -2.66 16.90
CA ASP A 65 -25.48 -1.57 17.82
C ASP A 65 -24.64 -2.01 19.05
N ASP A 66 -23.41 -2.49 18.84
CA ASP A 66 -22.48 -2.78 19.94
C ASP A 66 -21.33 -1.76 20.01
N LYS A 67 -21.38 -0.96 21.08
CA LYS A 67 -20.57 0.26 21.32
C LYS A 67 -19.20 -0.01 21.97
N HIS A 68 -18.53 -1.11 21.68
CA HIS A 68 -17.16 -1.34 22.15
C HIS A 68 -16.29 -1.76 20.94
N ASP A 69 -15.19 -1.04 20.72
CA ASP A 69 -14.22 -1.16 19.61
C ASP A 69 -14.50 -0.31 18.34
N LYS A 70 -14.78 0.98 18.51
CA LYS A 70 -14.99 1.95 17.41
C LYS A 70 -13.74 2.67 16.87
N GLU A 71 -12.52 2.26 17.22
CA GLU A 71 -11.32 3.01 16.80
C GLU A 71 -10.52 2.41 15.63
N ASN A 72 -10.91 1.24 15.07
CA ASN A 72 -10.19 0.64 13.93
C ASN A 72 -11.06 0.07 12.80
N ALA A 73 -12.37 0.40 12.77
CA ALA A 73 -13.35 -0.15 11.84
C ALA A 73 -13.69 0.76 10.65
N SER A 74 -12.71 1.44 10.05
CA SER A 74 -12.93 2.35 8.91
C SER A 74 -12.90 1.70 7.52
N SER A 75 -13.12 0.39 7.41
CA SER A 75 -13.43 -0.28 6.15
C SER A 75 -14.10 -1.63 6.43
N GLY A 76 -15.32 -1.85 5.96
CA GLY A 76 -16.07 -3.12 6.08
C GLY A 76 -15.46 -4.30 5.32
N ASN A 77 -14.16 -4.24 5.00
CA ASN A 77 -13.45 -5.28 4.29
C ASN A 77 -12.73 -6.19 5.25
N VAL A 78 -13.06 -7.47 5.18
CA VAL A 78 -12.31 -8.51 5.85
C VAL A 78 -10.87 -8.48 5.32
N ALA A 79 -9.90 -8.33 6.22
CA ALA A 79 -8.50 -8.27 5.84
C ALA A 79 -8.11 -9.47 4.97
N PRO A 80 -7.34 -9.28 3.88
CA PRO A 80 -6.80 -10.35 3.04
C PRO A 80 -6.14 -11.51 3.81
N ARG A 81 -5.57 -11.24 4.99
CA ARG A 81 -4.96 -12.24 5.90
C ARG A 81 -5.94 -13.00 6.80
N SER A 82 -7.24 -12.73 6.73
CA SER A 82 -8.24 -13.34 7.62
C SER A 82 -8.40 -14.84 7.36
N LYS A 83 -8.83 -15.58 8.40
CA LYS A 83 -9.09 -17.02 8.29
C LYS A 83 -10.23 -17.35 7.30
N VAL A 84 -11.24 -16.47 7.20
CA VAL A 84 -12.37 -16.64 6.27
C VAL A 84 -11.85 -16.56 4.83
N ASN A 85 -11.02 -15.58 4.53
CA ASN A 85 -10.40 -15.43 3.21
C ASN A 85 -9.43 -16.56 2.90
N ALA A 86 -8.71 -17.10 3.89
CA ALA A 86 -7.83 -18.24 3.69
C ALA A 86 -8.61 -19.51 3.26
N TYR A 87 -9.76 -19.79 3.87
CA TYR A 87 -10.62 -20.92 3.46
C TYR A 87 -11.19 -20.70 2.06
N TYR A 88 -11.74 -19.51 1.80
CA TYR A 88 -12.27 -19.13 0.49
C TYR A 88 -11.20 -19.23 -0.61
N GLN A 89 -9.98 -18.76 -0.33
CA GLN A 89 -8.84 -18.84 -1.23
C GLN A 89 -8.50 -20.29 -1.59
N GLN A 90 -8.47 -21.20 -0.60
CA GLN A 90 -8.16 -22.61 -0.83
C GLN A 90 -9.20 -23.28 -1.74
N GLU A 91 -10.49 -23.03 -1.51
CA GLU A 91 -11.57 -23.57 -2.34
C GLU A 91 -11.55 -22.98 -3.77
N MET A 92 -11.33 -21.66 -3.91
CA MET A 92 -11.23 -21.05 -5.24
C MET A 92 -10.01 -21.52 -6.02
N VAL A 93 -8.87 -21.69 -5.37
CA VAL A 93 -7.66 -22.28 -5.99
C VAL A 93 -7.94 -23.71 -6.46
N ARG A 94 -8.70 -24.49 -5.69
CA ARG A 94 -9.13 -25.84 -6.09
C ARG A 94 -10.01 -25.81 -7.35
N CYS A 95 -11.06 -24.99 -7.35
CA CYS A 95 -11.96 -24.86 -8.51
C CYS A 95 -11.21 -24.40 -9.79
N LEU A 96 -10.27 -23.47 -9.66
CA LEU A 96 -9.47 -23.01 -10.79
C LEU A 96 -8.52 -24.09 -11.32
N ARG A 97 -7.96 -24.90 -10.43
CA ARG A 97 -7.14 -26.05 -10.82
C ARG A 97 -7.94 -27.09 -11.58
N ASP A 98 -9.19 -27.34 -11.18
CA ASP A 98 -10.12 -28.25 -11.89
C ASP A 98 -10.46 -27.74 -13.31
N MET A 99 -10.40 -26.43 -13.53
CA MET A 99 -10.59 -25.78 -14.84
C MET A 99 -9.28 -25.64 -15.64
N ASN A 100 -8.18 -26.29 -15.22
CA ASN A 100 -6.85 -26.17 -15.85
C ASN A 100 -6.31 -24.74 -15.91
N VAL A 101 -6.71 -23.88 -14.97
CA VAL A 101 -6.20 -22.51 -14.84
C VAL A 101 -5.02 -22.51 -13.86
N ASP A 102 -4.01 -21.70 -14.15
CA ASP A 102 -2.91 -21.47 -13.20
C ASP A 102 -3.44 -20.85 -11.90
N ALA A 103 -3.15 -21.53 -10.78
CA ALA A 103 -3.66 -21.21 -9.47
C ALA A 103 -2.53 -21.09 -8.42
N SER A 104 -1.32 -20.77 -8.87
CA SER A 104 -0.21 -20.40 -8.00
C SER A 104 -0.43 -19.01 -7.39
N SER A 105 -0.22 -18.85 -6.08
CA SER A 105 -0.41 -17.57 -5.38
C SER A 105 0.76 -16.61 -5.68
N ALA A 106 0.45 -15.51 -6.37
CA ALA A 106 1.43 -14.47 -6.73
C ALA A 106 1.32 -13.20 -5.86
N GLY A 107 0.21 -13.04 -5.14
CA GLY A 107 0.00 -11.92 -4.22
C GLY A 107 -1.45 -11.50 -4.12
N TRP A 108 -1.69 -10.22 -3.88
CA TRP A 108 -3.04 -9.68 -3.68
C TRP A 108 -3.16 -8.30 -4.29
N TYR A 109 -4.39 -7.85 -4.53
CA TYR A 109 -4.66 -6.50 -5.00
C TYR A 109 -5.58 -5.76 -4.04
N GLN A 110 -5.48 -4.44 -4.07
CA GLN A 110 -6.35 -3.52 -3.34
C GLN A 110 -6.72 -2.35 -4.25
N SER A 111 -7.98 -1.94 -4.21
CA SER A 111 -8.36 -0.63 -4.76
C SER A 111 -8.03 0.48 -3.77
N ALA A 112 -7.68 1.64 -4.29
CA ALA A 112 -7.47 2.85 -3.53
C ALA A 112 -8.25 3.98 -4.18
N SER A 113 -8.68 4.94 -3.38
CA SER A 113 -9.20 6.20 -3.87
C SER A 113 -8.17 7.29 -3.57
N LEU A 114 -7.80 8.08 -4.57
CA LEU A 114 -6.92 9.24 -4.42
C LEU A 114 -5.56 8.86 -3.77
N GLY A 115 -5.02 7.68 -4.05
CA GLY A 115 -3.77 7.22 -3.44
C GLY A 115 -3.81 6.90 -1.94
N ASN A 116 -4.97 6.87 -1.29
CA ASN A 116 -5.09 6.46 0.10
C ASN A 116 -5.06 4.93 0.24
N PHE A 117 -3.87 4.36 0.41
CA PHE A 117 -3.68 2.91 0.61
C PHE A 117 -2.61 2.55 1.65
N LEU A 118 -1.75 3.49 2.04
CA LEU A 118 -0.65 3.23 2.99
C LEU A 118 -1.17 3.30 4.42
N ASN A 119 -1.62 2.16 4.93
CA ASN A 119 -2.04 2.01 6.32
C ASN A 119 -1.35 0.80 6.97
N ALA A 120 -1.42 0.71 8.30
CA ALA A 120 -0.85 -0.42 9.04
C ALA A 120 -1.42 -1.76 8.55
N SER A 121 -2.72 -1.81 8.24
CA SER A 121 -3.38 -2.99 7.67
C SER A 121 -2.75 -3.47 6.36
N PHE A 122 -2.43 -2.56 5.43
CA PHE A 122 -1.75 -2.88 4.17
C PHE A 122 -0.38 -3.49 4.42
N ILE A 123 0.40 -2.91 5.34
CA ILE A 123 1.72 -3.41 5.72
C ILE A 123 1.62 -4.79 6.37
N GLU A 124 0.67 -5.00 7.28
CA GLU A 124 0.46 -6.28 7.93
C GLU A 124 0.05 -7.37 6.94
N ASN A 125 -0.85 -7.04 6.01
CA ASN A 125 -1.26 -7.94 4.94
C ASN A 125 -0.06 -8.29 4.06
N GLN A 126 0.68 -7.29 3.59
CA GLN A 126 1.83 -7.50 2.73
C GLN A 126 2.94 -8.30 3.43
N TYR A 127 3.23 -8.01 4.70
CA TYR A 127 4.15 -8.78 5.52
C TYR A 127 3.68 -10.24 5.67
N HIS A 128 2.38 -10.46 5.89
CA HIS A 128 1.83 -11.82 5.98
C HIS A 128 2.07 -12.60 4.68
N TYR A 129 1.71 -12.04 3.52
CA TYR A 129 1.91 -12.72 2.24
C TYR A 129 3.39 -12.87 1.85
N GLN A 130 4.28 -11.99 2.30
CA GLN A 130 5.72 -12.08 2.02
C GLN A 130 6.51 -12.93 3.03
N SER A 131 5.95 -13.14 4.23
CA SER A 131 6.55 -14.00 5.26
C SER A 131 6.18 -15.47 5.11
N GLN A 132 5.06 -15.76 4.42
CA GLN A 132 4.74 -17.11 3.97
C GLN A 132 5.83 -17.65 3.02
N HIS A 133 5.92 -18.97 2.87
CA HIS A 133 7.03 -19.70 2.21
C HIS A 133 7.33 -19.30 0.75
N ASN A 134 6.55 -18.39 0.16
CA ASN A 134 6.76 -17.84 -1.17
C ASN A 134 7.27 -16.40 -1.08
N GLU A 135 8.58 -16.18 -1.20
CA GLU A 135 9.22 -14.85 -1.19
C GLU A 135 8.88 -14.00 -2.45
N ARG A 136 7.82 -14.38 -3.17
CA ARG A 136 7.48 -13.91 -4.52
C ARG A 136 6.11 -13.24 -4.58
N THR A 137 5.81 -12.46 -3.54
CA THR A 137 4.53 -11.78 -3.40
C THR A 137 4.61 -10.29 -3.75
N VAL A 138 3.68 -9.84 -4.57
CA VAL A 138 3.45 -8.42 -4.92
C VAL A 138 2.06 -7.97 -4.49
N ALA A 139 1.95 -6.72 -4.04
CA ALA A 139 0.67 -6.04 -3.86
C ALA A 139 0.39 -5.15 -5.08
N LEU A 140 -0.72 -5.37 -5.78
CA LEU A 140 -1.18 -4.46 -6.83
C LEU A 140 -2.15 -3.43 -6.23
N VAL A 141 -1.89 -2.16 -6.48
CA VAL A 141 -2.77 -1.06 -6.04
C VAL A 141 -3.37 -0.39 -7.27
N HIS A 142 -4.70 -0.43 -7.37
CA HIS A 142 -5.46 0.24 -8.42
C HIS A 142 -6.13 1.50 -7.87
N ASP A 143 -5.76 2.66 -8.39
CA ASP A 143 -6.39 3.92 -7.99
C ASP A 143 -7.59 4.20 -8.89
N THR A 144 -8.80 4.05 -8.35
CA THR A 144 -10.04 4.25 -9.11
C THR A 144 -10.25 5.71 -9.48
N ALA A 145 -9.97 6.63 -8.55
CA ALA A 145 -10.22 8.06 -8.77
C ALA A 145 -9.33 8.60 -9.89
N ARG A 146 -8.06 8.21 -9.89
CA ARG A 146 -7.12 8.59 -10.96
C ARG A 146 -7.43 7.92 -12.30
N SER A 147 -7.91 6.67 -12.27
CA SER A 147 -8.25 5.93 -13.49
C SER A 147 -9.50 6.48 -14.18
N THR A 148 -10.48 6.99 -13.41
CA THR A 148 -11.64 7.69 -13.97
C THR A 148 -11.25 9.00 -14.67
N ALA A 149 -10.15 9.65 -14.28
CA ALA A 149 -9.63 10.84 -14.94
C ALA A 149 -8.90 10.55 -16.28
N GLY A 150 -8.93 9.30 -16.76
CA GLY A 150 -8.50 8.92 -18.11
C GLY A 150 -7.18 8.15 -18.21
N ALA A 151 -6.35 8.11 -17.17
CA ALA A 151 -5.10 7.35 -17.16
C ALA A 151 -5.17 6.17 -16.19
N LEU A 152 -5.01 4.94 -16.71
CA LEU A 152 -4.98 3.74 -15.87
C LEU A 152 -3.88 3.87 -14.80
N SER A 153 -4.29 3.85 -13.54
CA SER A 153 -3.39 3.88 -12.40
C SER A 153 -3.36 2.51 -11.74
N LEU A 154 -2.33 1.73 -12.07
CA LEU A 154 -2.05 0.42 -11.50
C LEU A 154 -0.57 0.35 -11.15
N ARG A 155 -0.25 0.11 -9.88
CA ARG A 155 1.14 0.09 -9.37
C ARG A 155 1.40 -1.20 -8.62
N ALA A 156 2.60 -1.73 -8.77
CA ALA A 156 3.05 -2.94 -8.10
C ALA A 156 4.02 -2.58 -6.96
N PHE A 157 3.68 -2.99 -5.74
CA PHE A 157 4.48 -2.72 -4.56
C PHE A 157 4.95 -4.00 -3.87
N ARG A 158 6.11 -3.89 -3.23
CA ARG A 158 6.75 -4.93 -2.44
C ARG A 158 7.37 -4.28 -1.20
N LEU A 159 7.31 -4.90 -0.01
CA LEU A 159 8.12 -4.40 1.12
C LEU A 159 9.60 -4.71 0.88
N THR A 160 10.44 -3.79 1.33
CA THR A 160 11.89 -3.95 1.30
C THR A 160 12.33 -5.05 2.29
N PRO A 161 13.36 -5.86 1.98
CA PRO A 161 13.87 -6.87 2.91
C PRO A 161 14.27 -6.30 4.28
N ALA A 162 14.83 -5.08 4.32
CA ALA A 162 15.18 -4.39 5.56
C ALA A 162 13.93 -4.09 6.41
N PHE A 163 12.84 -3.68 5.77
CA PHE A 163 11.57 -3.41 6.44
C PHE A 163 10.90 -4.70 6.94
N MET A 164 10.99 -5.79 6.15
CA MET A 164 10.54 -7.12 6.57
C MET A 164 11.27 -7.61 7.84
N ALA A 165 12.58 -7.38 7.92
CA ALA A 165 13.37 -7.74 9.10
C ALA A 165 12.94 -6.93 10.34
N ALA A 166 12.74 -5.62 10.20
CA ALA A 166 12.26 -4.77 11.30
C ALA A 166 10.85 -5.14 11.76
N GLN A 167 9.93 -5.43 10.82
CA GLN A 167 8.57 -5.87 11.14
C GLN A 167 8.56 -7.22 11.87
N LYS A 168 9.49 -8.13 11.55
CA LYS A 168 9.64 -9.42 12.24
C LYS A 168 10.05 -9.26 13.71
N GLU A 169 10.85 -8.25 14.04
CA GLU A 169 11.20 -7.91 15.42
C GLU A 169 10.03 -7.25 16.18
N GLY A 170 9.03 -6.73 15.47
CA GLY A 170 7.79 -6.19 16.04
C GLY A 170 7.96 -4.89 16.82
N LYS A 171 9.13 -4.25 16.74
CA LYS A 171 9.47 -3.03 17.47
C LYS A 171 10.00 -1.97 16.51
N PHE A 172 9.23 -0.89 16.34
CA PHE A 172 9.62 0.30 15.58
C PHE A 172 10.12 1.41 16.51
N THR A 173 11.18 1.11 17.25
CA THR A 173 11.91 2.06 18.12
C THR A 173 13.01 2.76 17.34
N ILE A 174 13.58 3.85 17.89
CA ILE A 174 14.74 4.54 17.28
C ILE A 174 15.89 3.56 17.02
N GLU A 175 16.20 2.68 17.97
CA GLU A 175 17.29 1.71 17.86
C GLU A 175 17.08 0.73 16.70
N SER A 176 15.85 0.24 16.52
CA SER A 176 15.49 -0.67 15.43
C SER A 176 15.61 0.02 14.07
N LEU A 177 15.12 1.26 13.96
CA LEU A 177 15.22 2.06 12.74
C LEU A 177 16.67 2.38 12.38
N GLN A 178 17.52 2.70 13.37
CA GLN A 178 18.94 2.94 13.17
C GLN A 178 19.69 1.67 12.77
N LYS A 179 19.40 0.54 13.42
CA LYS A 179 20.02 -0.76 13.11
C LYS A 179 19.75 -1.19 11.66
N HIS A 180 18.55 -0.92 11.16
CA HIS A 180 18.15 -1.27 9.79
C HIS A 180 18.30 -0.14 8.77
N ASN A 181 18.77 1.05 9.19
CA ASN A 181 18.85 2.27 8.39
C ASN A 181 17.56 2.59 7.60
N LEU A 182 16.40 2.43 8.26
CA LEU A 182 15.10 2.58 7.61
C LEU A 182 14.65 4.04 7.58
N THR A 183 14.34 4.53 6.38
CA THR A 183 13.65 5.82 6.15
C THR A 183 12.24 5.58 5.61
N TYR A 184 11.36 6.58 5.66
CA TYR A 184 10.00 6.50 5.08
C TYR A 184 10.00 6.13 3.57
N LYS A 185 11.09 6.45 2.85
CA LYS A 185 11.24 6.12 1.42
C LYS A 185 11.52 4.64 1.17
N ASP A 186 12.20 3.98 2.10
CA ASP A 186 12.73 2.63 1.93
C ASP A 186 11.76 1.55 2.41
N MET A 187 10.51 1.91 2.75
CA MET A 187 9.50 0.97 3.22
C MET A 187 8.97 0.09 2.09
N LEU A 188 8.72 0.69 0.92
CA LEU A 188 8.11 0.04 -0.23
C LEU A 188 8.97 0.24 -1.48
N VAL A 189 9.24 -0.87 -2.18
CA VAL A 189 9.82 -0.88 -3.51
C VAL A 189 8.69 -0.97 -4.52
N GLU A 190 8.67 -0.01 -5.44
CA GLU A 190 7.79 -0.07 -6.61
C GLU A 190 8.47 -0.88 -7.71
N LEU A 191 7.77 -1.89 -8.23
CA LEU A 191 8.26 -2.74 -9.31
C LEU A 191 7.68 -2.25 -10.65
N PRO A 192 8.49 -2.23 -11.73
CA PRO A 192 8.01 -1.87 -13.04
C PRO A 192 6.92 -2.86 -13.49
N LEU A 193 5.78 -2.32 -13.88
CA LEU A 193 4.61 -3.07 -14.30
C LEU A 193 4.44 -2.97 -15.82
N THR A 194 4.31 -4.11 -16.49
CA THR A 194 3.99 -4.19 -17.93
C THR A 194 2.68 -4.93 -18.13
N ILE A 195 1.82 -4.42 -19.02
CA ILE A 195 0.57 -5.07 -19.39
C ILE A 195 0.85 -5.96 -20.59
N TYR A 196 0.51 -7.24 -20.49
CA TYR A 196 0.69 -8.21 -21.55
C TYR A 196 -0.65 -8.65 -22.13
N ASN A 197 -0.66 -8.78 -23.46
CA ASN A 197 -1.79 -9.28 -24.25
C ASN A 197 -1.35 -10.50 -25.02
N SER A 198 -2.15 -11.57 -24.98
CA SER A 198 -1.96 -12.70 -25.89
C SER A 198 -2.31 -12.30 -27.33
N HIS A 199 -1.70 -12.97 -28.31
CA HIS A 199 -1.97 -12.68 -29.72
C HIS A 199 -3.46 -12.83 -30.10
N LEU A 200 -4.16 -13.78 -29.46
CA LEU A 200 -5.60 -13.95 -29.65
C LEU A 200 -6.40 -12.77 -29.11
N LEU A 201 -6.03 -12.25 -27.94
CA LEU A 201 -6.65 -11.06 -27.36
C LEU A 201 -6.37 -9.84 -28.24
N THR A 202 -5.15 -9.66 -28.74
CA THR A 202 -4.82 -8.60 -29.71
C THR A 202 -5.67 -8.71 -30.97
N SER A 203 -5.84 -9.91 -31.52
CA SER A 203 -6.73 -10.13 -32.68
C SER A 203 -8.18 -9.77 -32.36
N LEU A 204 -8.68 -10.11 -31.17
CA LEU A 204 -10.03 -9.75 -30.72
C LEU A 204 -10.18 -8.23 -30.61
N LEU A 205 -9.19 -7.53 -30.04
CA LEU A 205 -9.21 -6.06 -29.95
C LEU A 205 -9.26 -5.42 -31.34
N HIS A 206 -8.49 -5.94 -32.31
CA HIS A 206 -8.56 -5.45 -33.70
C HIS A 206 -9.92 -5.73 -34.36
N GLN A 207 -10.56 -6.86 -34.05
CA GLN A 207 -11.91 -7.15 -34.56
C GLN A 207 -12.96 -6.22 -33.95
N LEU A 208 -12.84 -5.88 -32.67
CA LEU A 208 -13.73 -4.94 -31.97
C LEU A 208 -13.56 -3.50 -32.47
N ASP A 209 -12.33 -3.10 -32.85
CA ASP A 209 -12.03 -1.78 -33.40
C ASP A 209 -12.44 -1.65 -34.87
N SER A 210 -12.38 -2.75 -35.63
CA SER A 210 -12.83 -2.76 -37.01
C SER A 210 -14.34 -2.60 -37.10
N PRO A 211 -14.88 -1.61 -37.85
CA PRO A 211 -16.30 -1.55 -38.14
C PRO A 211 -16.64 -2.70 -39.08
N THR A 212 -17.04 -3.86 -38.54
CA THR A 212 -17.57 -4.93 -39.40
C THR A 212 -18.84 -4.44 -40.08
N PRO A 213 -18.96 -4.50 -41.42
CA PRO A 213 -20.26 -4.40 -42.07
C PRO A 213 -21.12 -5.54 -41.53
N ALA A 214 -22.31 -5.22 -41.02
CA ALA A 214 -23.19 -6.18 -40.38
C ALA A 214 -23.38 -7.44 -41.24
N PRO A 215 -23.11 -8.66 -40.73
CA PRO A 215 -23.55 -9.86 -41.40
C PRO A 215 -25.09 -9.96 -41.32
N LEU A 216 -25.72 -10.42 -42.40
CA LEU A 216 -27.18 -10.54 -42.60
C LEU A 216 -27.90 -11.53 -41.65
N ASN A 217 -27.26 -12.01 -40.58
CA ASN A 217 -27.88 -12.90 -39.59
C ASN A 217 -27.71 -12.32 -38.17
N ALA A 218 -28.69 -11.51 -37.79
CA ALA A 218 -28.78 -10.89 -36.47
C ALA A 218 -29.15 -11.92 -35.40
N LEU A 219 -28.14 -12.45 -34.71
CA LEU A 219 -28.27 -13.00 -33.35
C LEU A 219 -27.22 -12.41 -32.38
N SER A 220 -26.49 -11.37 -32.77
CA SER A 220 -25.55 -10.68 -31.88
C SER A 220 -26.20 -9.42 -31.27
N LEU A 221 -26.38 -9.45 -29.96
CA LEU A 221 -26.97 -8.40 -29.11
C LEU A 221 -26.01 -7.24 -28.79
N SER A 222 -24.86 -7.12 -29.45
CA SER A 222 -23.91 -6.02 -29.19
C SER A 222 -23.79 -5.14 -30.42
N GLN A 223 -24.33 -3.91 -30.33
CA GLN A 223 -23.93 -2.83 -31.22
C GLN A 223 -22.39 -2.70 -31.14
N PRO A 224 -21.69 -2.48 -32.27
CA PRO A 224 -20.28 -2.12 -32.23
C PRO A 224 -20.18 -0.78 -31.50
N MET A 225 -19.80 -0.82 -30.22
CA MET A 225 -19.22 0.33 -29.55
C MET A 225 -17.82 0.45 -30.13
N PRO A 226 -17.54 1.42 -31.03
CA PRO A 226 -16.16 1.63 -31.42
C PRO A 226 -15.35 1.87 -30.14
N LEU A 227 -14.12 1.33 -30.09
CA LEU A 227 -13.08 1.70 -29.12
C LEU A 227 -12.61 3.15 -29.34
N ALA A 228 -13.52 4.02 -29.83
CA ALA A 228 -13.35 5.39 -30.22
C ALA A 228 -12.50 6.15 -29.21
N PRO A 229 -11.71 7.13 -29.65
CA PRO A 229 -10.77 7.81 -28.78
C PRO A 229 -11.49 8.33 -27.53
N ASN A 230 -11.01 7.90 -26.36
CA ASN A 230 -11.50 8.43 -25.10
C ASN A 230 -10.97 9.87 -24.95
N PHE A 231 -11.88 10.84 -24.99
CA PHE A 231 -11.55 12.25 -24.80
C PHE A 231 -11.53 12.66 -23.32
N ASP A 232 -11.89 11.79 -22.37
CA ASP A 232 -11.84 12.06 -20.92
C ASP A 232 -10.41 12.42 -20.49
N ALA A 233 -9.40 11.83 -21.13
CA ALA A 233 -8.00 12.18 -20.88
C ALA A 233 -7.67 13.65 -21.22
N LEU A 234 -8.46 14.31 -22.05
CA LEU A 234 -8.33 15.73 -22.40
C LEU A 234 -9.23 16.64 -21.56
N ASP A 235 -10.04 16.08 -20.66
CA ASP A 235 -10.90 16.89 -19.81
C ASP A 235 -10.07 17.83 -18.92
N LEU A 236 -10.58 19.05 -18.80
CA LEU A 236 -9.99 20.18 -18.09
C LEU A 236 -10.69 20.43 -16.75
N SER A 237 -11.67 19.60 -16.35
CA SER A 237 -12.35 19.74 -15.07
C SER A 237 -11.37 19.49 -13.90
N ILE A 238 -10.93 20.58 -13.28
CA ILE A 238 -9.81 20.61 -12.31
C ILE A 238 -10.28 20.39 -10.86
N ASP A 239 -11.51 20.81 -10.54
CA ASP A 239 -11.81 21.20 -9.16
C ASP A 239 -11.94 20.02 -8.19
N GLN A 240 -12.80 19.03 -8.46
CA GLN A 240 -13.14 18.05 -7.41
C GLN A 240 -12.00 17.07 -7.08
N TYR A 241 -11.17 16.70 -8.06
CA TYR A 241 -10.05 15.79 -7.83
C TYR A 241 -8.92 16.49 -7.08
N LEU A 242 -8.57 17.72 -7.46
CA LEU A 242 -7.51 18.48 -6.80
C LEU A 242 -7.91 18.91 -5.39
N GLU A 243 -9.14 19.42 -5.21
CA GLU A 243 -9.68 19.81 -3.90
C GLU A 243 -9.58 18.65 -2.90
N LYS A 244 -10.09 17.47 -3.25
CA LYS A 244 -10.03 16.30 -2.37
C LYS A 244 -8.59 15.83 -2.08
N ASN A 245 -7.68 15.89 -3.05
CA ASN A 245 -6.27 15.56 -2.79
C ASN A 245 -5.62 16.56 -1.83
N CYS A 246 -5.94 17.84 -1.94
CA CYS A 246 -5.46 18.87 -1.01
C CYS A 246 -6.04 18.67 0.39
N ASP A 247 -7.33 18.34 0.52
CA ASP A 247 -7.96 18.04 1.81
C ASP A 247 -7.31 16.84 2.49
N LEU A 248 -7.11 15.74 1.75
CA LEU A 248 -6.43 14.54 2.26
C LEU A 248 -4.97 14.82 2.65
N LEU A 249 -4.29 15.68 1.90
CA LEU A 249 -2.94 16.13 2.25
C LEU A 249 -2.94 16.93 3.55
N LEU A 250 -3.88 17.85 3.74
CA LEU A 250 -4.02 18.61 4.98
C LEU A 250 -4.31 17.70 6.18
N GLU A 251 -5.25 16.75 6.03
CA GLU A 251 -5.56 15.75 7.06
C GLU A 251 -4.33 14.90 7.45
N SER A 252 -3.53 14.49 6.44
CA SER A 252 -2.30 13.75 6.69
C SER A 252 -1.24 14.58 7.42
N ILE A 253 -1.15 15.89 7.13
CA ILE A 253 -0.25 16.81 7.84
C ILE A 253 -0.70 17.02 9.28
N GLU A 254 -2.00 17.18 9.54
CA GLU A 254 -2.54 17.31 10.89
C GLU A 254 -2.26 16.03 11.71
N THR A 255 -2.47 14.87 11.10
CA THR A 255 -2.13 13.57 11.70
C THR A 255 -0.62 13.47 11.96
N HIS A 256 0.22 14.02 11.09
CA HIS A 256 1.67 14.01 11.31
C HIS A 256 2.05 14.91 12.50
N TYR A 257 1.41 16.06 12.63
CA TYR A 257 1.63 16.99 13.73
C TYR A 257 1.21 16.40 15.08
N SER A 258 0.08 15.68 15.14
CA SER A 258 -0.37 15.00 16.36
C SER A 258 0.65 13.93 16.80
N GLU A 259 1.15 13.12 15.87
CA GLU A 259 2.18 12.10 16.12
C GLU A 259 3.51 12.72 16.59
N VAL A 260 3.93 13.83 15.99
CA VAL A 260 5.12 14.57 16.43
C VAL A 260 4.94 15.09 17.86
N ASN A 261 3.76 15.60 18.21
CA ASN A 261 3.49 16.08 19.57
C ASN A 261 3.52 14.93 20.59
N ASN A 262 2.99 13.75 20.23
CA ASN A 262 3.09 12.54 21.06
C ASN A 262 4.56 12.15 21.32
N GLN A 263 5.41 12.21 20.28
CA GLN A 263 6.85 11.96 20.43
C GLN A 263 7.55 13.01 21.30
N GLN A 264 7.20 14.30 21.14
CA GLN A 264 7.75 15.36 21.98
C GLN A 264 7.34 15.20 23.45
N TYR A 265 6.10 14.75 23.71
CA TYR A 265 5.65 14.44 25.06
C TYR A 265 6.48 13.32 25.68
N TYR A 266 6.70 12.23 24.95
CA TYR A 266 7.57 11.13 25.36
C TYR A 266 9.00 11.62 25.67
N GLN A 267 9.61 12.42 24.78
CA GLN A 267 10.96 12.96 25.00
C GLN A 267 11.04 13.82 26.27
N ARG A 268 10.04 14.68 26.53
CA ARG A 268 9.98 15.48 27.77
C ARG A 268 9.88 14.60 29.01
N GLN A 269 9.11 13.51 28.97
CA GLN A 269 8.97 12.58 30.08
C GLN A 269 10.27 11.80 30.33
N LEU A 270 10.90 11.31 29.26
CA LEU A 270 12.19 10.62 29.33
C LEU A 270 13.27 11.53 29.93
N ALA A 271 13.39 12.78 29.48
CA ALA A 271 14.38 13.73 29.98
C ALA A 271 14.20 14.03 31.48
N ARG A 272 12.95 14.13 31.96
CA ARG A 272 12.64 14.30 33.39
C ARG A 272 13.09 13.11 34.23
N GLU A 273 12.80 11.89 33.77
CA GLU A 273 13.22 10.68 34.48
C GLU A 273 14.75 10.49 34.43
N GLN A 274 15.38 10.77 33.29
CA GLN A 274 16.85 10.77 33.18
C GLN A 274 17.51 11.78 34.13
N THR A 275 16.92 12.96 34.31
CA THR A 275 17.43 13.96 35.26
C THR A 275 17.33 13.46 36.72
N LYS A 276 16.24 12.77 37.08
CA LYS A 276 16.09 12.16 38.41
C LYS A 276 17.12 11.05 38.64
N ILE A 277 17.33 10.19 37.64
CA ILE A 277 18.31 9.10 37.69
C ILE A 277 19.73 9.69 37.83
N ALA A 278 20.10 10.67 37.01
CA ALA A 278 21.40 11.34 37.08
C ALA A 278 21.62 12.02 38.44
N GLY A 279 20.60 12.68 38.98
CA GLY A 279 20.64 13.27 40.32
C GLY A 279 20.81 12.23 41.43
N TRP A 280 20.14 11.07 41.32
CA TRP A 280 20.32 9.96 42.25
C TRP A 280 21.73 9.36 42.16
N GLN A 281 22.23 9.11 40.94
CA GLN A 281 23.57 8.57 40.70
C GLN A 281 24.66 9.52 41.22
N ALA A 282 24.53 10.82 40.98
CA ALA A 282 25.47 11.82 41.49
C ALA A 282 25.53 11.83 43.02
N LYS A 283 24.37 11.79 43.68
CA LYS A 283 24.30 11.67 45.15
C LYS A 283 24.96 10.38 45.61
N ARG A 284 24.66 9.25 44.99
CA ARG A 284 25.21 7.95 45.38
C ARG A 284 26.73 7.88 45.20
N LYS A 285 27.25 8.44 44.11
CA LYS A 285 28.68 8.56 43.85
C LYS A 285 29.40 9.42 44.90
N SER A 286 28.80 10.55 45.32
CA SER A 286 29.36 11.39 46.39
C SER A 286 29.39 10.67 47.75
N GLU A 287 28.34 9.90 48.05
CA GLU A 287 28.24 9.12 49.29
C GLU A 287 29.24 7.95 49.32
N ASN A 288 29.43 7.28 48.18
CA ASN A 288 30.44 6.24 47.99
C ASN A 288 31.87 6.78 48.12
N ALA A 289 32.14 7.99 47.61
CA ALA A 289 33.45 8.65 47.79
C ALA A 289 33.76 8.95 49.27
N LEU A 290 32.75 9.41 50.02
CA LEU A 290 32.88 9.63 51.47
C LEU A 290 33.10 8.31 52.22
N ARG A 291 32.34 7.25 51.91
CA ARG A 291 32.53 5.92 52.54
C ARG A 291 33.88 5.29 52.20
N ALA A 292 34.39 5.48 51.00
CA ALA A 292 35.73 5.04 50.61
C ALA A 292 36.81 5.74 51.46
N SER A 293 36.69 7.05 51.71
CA SER A 293 37.59 7.78 52.62
C SER A 293 37.51 7.28 54.08
N ALA A 294 36.32 6.82 54.49
CA ALA A 294 36.06 6.25 55.81
C ALA A 294 36.33 4.73 55.91
N LYS A 295 36.88 4.10 54.86
CA LYS A 295 37.15 2.64 54.75
C LYS A 295 35.92 1.75 54.98
N GLN A 296 34.72 2.25 54.68
CA GLN A 296 33.48 1.48 54.71
C GLN A 296 33.20 0.85 53.33
N PRO A 297 32.48 -0.29 53.27
CA PRO A 297 32.09 -0.90 52.00
C PRO A 297 31.20 0.05 51.16
N LEU A 298 31.44 0.05 49.84
CA LEU A 298 30.67 0.87 48.90
C LEU A 298 29.24 0.32 48.74
N LEU A 299 28.29 1.22 48.51
CA LEU A 299 26.93 0.82 48.17
C LEU A 299 26.81 0.50 46.68
N PRO A 300 25.92 -0.43 46.31
CA PRO A 300 25.68 -0.78 44.92
C PRO A 300 25.17 0.41 44.11
N GLU A 301 25.72 0.61 42.92
CA GLU A 301 25.34 1.70 42.02
C GLU A 301 24.17 1.33 41.10
N ASP A 302 23.67 0.09 41.12
CA ASP A 302 22.65 -0.41 40.19
C ASP A 302 21.20 -0.36 40.71
N GLU A 303 20.99 0.03 41.99
CA GLU A 303 19.65 0.04 42.60
C GLU A 303 18.65 0.97 41.88
N TRP A 304 19.14 1.97 41.16
CA TRP A 304 18.28 2.88 40.38
C TRP A 304 17.46 2.16 39.30
N GLN A 305 17.96 1.05 38.74
CA GLN A 305 17.23 0.29 37.72
C GLN A 305 15.94 -0.34 38.27
N ARG A 306 15.91 -0.64 39.58
CA ARG A 306 14.70 -1.14 40.26
C ARG A 306 13.80 0.01 40.72
N LEU A 307 14.40 1.15 41.08
CA LEU A 307 13.69 2.30 41.66
C LEU A 307 13.00 3.17 40.60
N PHE A 308 13.61 3.32 39.42
CA PHE A 308 13.09 4.16 38.34
C PHE A 308 12.66 3.31 37.16
N LYS A 309 11.41 3.48 36.72
CA LYS A 309 10.89 2.85 35.51
C LYS A 309 10.90 3.87 34.39
N LEU A 310 11.66 3.61 33.33
CA LEU A 310 11.68 4.49 32.16
C LEU A 310 10.36 4.38 31.39
N PRO A 311 9.82 5.49 30.86
CA PRO A 311 8.67 5.46 29.97
C PRO A 311 8.96 4.60 28.73
N GLN A 312 7.98 3.84 28.25
CA GLN A 312 8.11 3.07 27.01
C GLN A 312 8.02 3.99 25.79
N GLU A 313 8.89 3.75 24.80
CA GLU A 313 8.88 4.51 23.55
C GLU A 313 7.60 4.19 22.74
N PRO A 314 6.88 5.20 22.23
CA PRO A 314 5.78 4.97 21.29
C PRO A 314 6.31 4.40 19.96
N SER A 315 5.50 3.57 19.30
CA SER A 315 5.85 3.04 17.97
C SER A 315 5.95 4.16 16.95
N ARG A 316 7.01 4.16 16.13
CA ARG A 316 7.21 5.14 15.06
C ARG A 316 6.62 4.73 13.70
N LEU A 317 5.99 3.56 13.63
CA LEU A 317 5.45 3.02 12.38
C LEU A 317 4.44 3.96 11.73
N GLU A 318 3.47 4.45 12.50
CA GLU A 318 2.42 5.36 12.01
C GLU A 318 3.02 6.66 11.49
N THR A 319 4.00 7.23 12.20
CA THR A 319 4.70 8.43 11.74
C THR A 319 5.40 8.20 10.40
N LEU A 320 6.04 7.04 10.19
CA LEU A 320 6.71 6.70 8.93
C LEU A 320 5.70 6.51 7.78
N LEU A 321 4.60 5.79 8.04
CA LEU A 321 3.55 5.56 7.06
C LEU A 321 2.90 6.87 6.61
N ASN A 322 2.55 7.72 7.58
CA ASN A 322 1.95 9.01 7.28
C ASN A 322 2.93 9.93 6.52
N SER A 323 4.21 9.95 6.90
CA SER A 323 5.25 10.70 6.15
C SER A 323 5.33 10.26 4.69
N ARG A 324 5.22 8.95 4.42
CA ARG A 324 5.21 8.40 3.07
C ARG A 324 3.90 8.73 2.33
N GLN A 325 2.78 8.75 3.02
CA GLN A 325 1.48 9.13 2.46
C GLN A 325 1.46 10.61 2.04
N ILE A 326 2.04 11.51 2.85
CA ILE A 326 2.23 12.93 2.49
C ILE A 326 3.03 13.05 1.18
N GLU A 327 4.17 12.35 1.07
CA GLU A 327 4.97 12.35 -0.17
C GLU A 327 4.17 11.84 -1.38
N GLN A 328 3.33 10.83 -1.18
CA GLN A 328 2.48 10.26 -2.23
C GLN A 328 1.45 11.29 -2.72
N TYR A 329 0.76 11.99 -1.82
CA TYR A 329 -0.17 13.06 -2.19
C TYR A 329 0.55 14.21 -2.90
N SER A 330 1.72 14.65 -2.42
CA SER A 330 2.51 15.69 -3.09
C SER A 330 2.87 15.30 -4.52
N LYS A 331 3.35 14.07 -4.74
CA LYS A 331 3.67 13.57 -6.10
C LYS A 331 2.44 13.49 -7.00
N GLN A 332 1.28 13.15 -6.45
CA GLN A 332 0.03 13.12 -7.21
C GLN A 332 -0.41 14.51 -7.64
N ILE A 333 -0.32 15.50 -6.75
CA ILE A 333 -0.61 16.91 -7.05
C ILE A 333 0.35 17.45 -8.10
N ASP A 334 1.66 17.16 -7.97
CA ASP A 334 2.67 17.57 -8.94
C ASP A 334 2.39 16.96 -10.33
N GLY A 335 2.13 15.64 -10.38
CA GLY A 335 1.82 14.94 -11.62
C GLY A 335 0.50 15.41 -12.27
N PHE A 336 -0.50 15.72 -11.45
CA PHE A 336 -1.76 16.29 -11.92
C PHE A 336 -1.56 17.70 -12.50
N THR A 337 -0.84 18.56 -11.78
CA THR A 337 -0.54 19.94 -12.21
C THR A 337 0.26 19.97 -13.51
N ALA A 338 1.23 19.07 -13.68
CA ALA A 338 2.00 18.94 -14.91
C ALA A 338 1.11 18.55 -16.10
N SER A 339 0.20 17.58 -15.90
CA SER A 339 -0.76 17.16 -16.93
C SER A 339 -1.71 18.29 -17.31
N VAL A 340 -2.33 18.94 -16.32
CA VAL A 340 -3.28 20.05 -16.56
C VAL A 340 -2.61 21.23 -17.24
N SER A 341 -1.39 21.58 -16.83
CA SER A 341 -0.62 22.68 -17.45
C SER A 341 -0.33 22.40 -18.92
N ALA A 342 -0.01 21.16 -19.29
CA ALA A 342 0.15 20.74 -20.68
C ALA A 342 -1.17 20.84 -21.47
N LYS A 343 -2.30 20.41 -20.89
CA LYS A 343 -3.63 20.55 -21.52
C LYS A 343 -4.00 22.02 -21.73
N MET A 344 -3.81 22.87 -20.71
CA MET A 344 -4.05 24.31 -20.78
C MET A 344 -3.21 25.00 -21.84
N PHE A 345 -1.94 24.61 -21.98
CA PHE A 345 -1.06 25.11 -23.04
C PHE A 345 -1.58 24.70 -24.42
N ALA A 346 -2.00 23.44 -24.59
CA ALA A 346 -2.55 22.96 -25.85
C ALA A 346 -3.79 23.75 -26.28
N VAL A 347 -4.71 24.05 -25.35
CA VAL A 347 -5.92 24.85 -25.62
C VAL A 347 -5.58 26.32 -25.93
N ASN A 348 -4.65 26.93 -25.20
CA ASN A 348 -4.41 28.37 -25.28
C ASN A 348 -3.41 28.80 -26.37
N GLN A 349 -2.40 27.97 -26.67
CA GLN A 349 -1.32 28.32 -27.61
C GLN A 349 -0.99 27.22 -28.63
N GLY A 350 -1.28 25.95 -28.32
CA GLY A 350 -0.86 24.82 -29.14
C GLY A 350 -1.79 24.49 -30.31
N LEU A 351 -3.08 24.74 -30.18
CA LEU A 351 -4.06 24.51 -31.23
C LEU A 351 -4.34 25.82 -31.98
N PRO A 352 -4.27 25.84 -33.32
CA PRO A 352 -4.67 27.02 -34.08
C PRO A 352 -6.14 27.31 -33.77
N ARG A 353 -6.42 28.49 -33.21
CA ARG A 353 -7.79 28.98 -33.08
C ARG A 353 -8.31 29.21 -34.49
N THR A 354 -9.05 28.25 -35.03
CA THR A 354 -9.90 28.51 -36.18
C THR A 354 -11.02 29.40 -35.67
N GLU A 355 -10.87 30.70 -35.88
CA GLU A 355 -11.98 31.65 -35.77
C GLU A 355 -13.06 31.17 -36.75
N LEU A 356 -14.21 30.73 -36.20
CA LEU A 356 -15.42 30.41 -36.96
C LEU A 356 -16.36 31.61 -36.96
#